data_AF-A0A524F8A2-F1
#
_entry.id   AF-A0A524F8A2-F1
#
_cell.length_a   1.000
_cell.length_b   1.000
_cell.length_c   1.000
_cell.angle_alpha   90.00
_cell.angle_beta   90.00
_cell.angle_gamma   90.00
#
_symmetry.space_group_name_H-M   'P 1'
#
loop_
_entity.id
_entity.type
_entity.pdbx_description
1 polymer ?
#
loop_
_entity_poly.entity_id
_entity_poly.type
_entity_poly.pdbx_seq_one_letter_code
_entity_poly.pdbx_strand_id
1 'polypeptide(L)'
;MTKREKSHKKSVHATISDESFDILEEYEVEYGSKSGVVDEAIKTLKRFKEPYLGTIEEMWCRARDELNMVLVGKTTFLSYIKGKKEEVFSKNIAVEVIEWYNGKRIDEMNLEDFLNGLKGMWKVANYFYNIELEKNEKGIFQIKFNHDLTKSFSIFWAEYFETILRDNWNCKVNPFIRNESFYLIIEEIL
;
A
#
# COMPACT_ATOMS: atom_id res chain seq x y z
N MET A 1 -5.99 12.71 -46.39
CA MET A 1 -5.80 11.24 -46.46
C MET A 1 -4.39 10.90 -45.99
N THR A 2 -4.23 10.54 -44.72
CA THR A 2 -2.96 10.08 -44.16
C THR A 2 -2.76 8.61 -44.49
N LYS A 3 -1.67 8.28 -45.19
CA LYS A 3 -1.27 6.90 -45.48
C LYS A 3 -1.03 6.17 -44.16
N ARG A 4 -1.84 5.14 -43.87
CA ARG A 4 -1.53 4.15 -42.82
C ARG A 4 -0.29 3.37 -43.27
N GLU A 5 0.82 3.52 -42.55
CA GLU A 5 1.97 2.63 -42.71
C GLU A 5 1.53 1.19 -42.44
N LYS A 6 1.77 0.29 -43.40
CA LYS A 6 1.55 -1.15 -43.20
C LYS A 6 2.62 -1.64 -42.21
N SER A 7 2.21 -2.10 -41.03
CA SER A 7 3.15 -2.77 -40.12
C SER A 7 3.55 -4.11 -40.73
N HIS A 8 4.84 -4.32 -40.91
CA HIS A 8 5.38 -5.58 -41.40
C HIS A 8 5.43 -6.58 -40.23
N LYS A 9 4.50 -7.54 -40.20
CA LYS A 9 4.56 -8.67 -39.26
C LYS A 9 5.68 -9.62 -39.68
N LYS A 10 6.44 -10.13 -38.71
CA LYS A 10 7.48 -11.15 -38.91
C LYS A 10 7.00 -12.48 -38.30
N SER A 11 7.30 -13.60 -38.96
CA SER A 11 7.03 -14.92 -38.38
C SER A 11 8.05 -15.24 -37.29
N VAL A 12 7.56 -15.83 -36.21
CA VAL A 12 8.39 -16.38 -35.12
C VAL A 12 8.02 -17.85 -35.02
N HIS A 13 9.01 -18.74 -35.12
CA HIS A 13 8.82 -20.19 -34.93
C HIS A 13 9.40 -20.58 -33.57
N ALA A 14 8.52 -21.02 -32.67
CA ALA A 14 8.88 -21.50 -31.34
C ALA A 14 7.91 -22.61 -30.92
N THR A 15 8.39 -23.52 -30.08
CA THR A 15 7.55 -24.51 -29.38
C THR A 15 7.28 -24.00 -27.97
N ILE A 16 6.05 -24.14 -27.50
CA ILE A 16 5.61 -23.76 -26.15
C ILE A 16 5.06 -24.99 -25.41
N SER A 17 4.90 -24.90 -24.09
CA SER A 17 4.25 -25.96 -23.31
C SER A 17 2.75 -26.04 -23.59
N ASP A 18 2.14 -27.19 -23.28
CA ASP A 18 0.68 -27.37 -23.37
C ASP A 18 -0.06 -26.31 -22.53
N GLU A 19 0.37 -26.06 -21.29
CA GLU A 19 -0.18 -25.00 -20.42
C GLU A 19 -0.10 -23.60 -21.06
N SER A 20 1.03 -23.27 -21.71
CA SER A 20 1.16 -21.98 -22.40
C SER A 20 0.27 -21.89 -23.63
N PHE A 21 0.03 -23.03 -24.29
CA PHE A 21 -0.88 -23.12 -25.41
C PHE A 21 -2.32 -22.91 -24.96
N ASP A 22 -2.73 -23.54 -23.85
CA ASP A 22 -4.07 -23.39 -23.26
C ASP A 22 -4.37 -21.93 -22.90
N ILE A 23 -3.43 -21.24 -22.24
CA ILE A 23 -3.53 -19.79 -21.95
C ILE A 23 -3.70 -19.00 -23.25
N LEU A 24 -2.92 -19.33 -24.28
CA LEU A 24 -2.96 -18.63 -25.55
C LEU A 24 -4.29 -18.84 -26.30
N GLU A 25 -4.95 -19.99 -26.14
CA GLU A 25 -6.31 -20.23 -26.66
C GLU A 25 -7.37 -19.47 -25.86
N GLU A 26 -7.24 -19.40 -24.53
CA GLU A 26 -8.15 -18.65 -23.65
C GLU A 26 -8.25 -17.17 -24.05
N TYR A 27 -7.11 -16.53 -24.28
CA TYR A 27 -7.05 -15.10 -24.60
C TYR A 27 -7.15 -14.78 -26.10
N GLU A 28 -7.21 -15.79 -26.99
CA GLU A 28 -7.29 -15.54 -28.43
C GLU A 28 -8.48 -14.67 -28.82
N VAL A 29 -9.64 -14.88 -28.18
CA VAL A 29 -10.87 -14.13 -28.47
C VAL A 29 -10.73 -12.64 -28.14
N GLU A 30 -10.10 -12.32 -27.01
CA GLU A 30 -9.89 -10.94 -26.55
C GLU A 30 -8.91 -10.18 -27.44
N TYR A 31 -7.82 -10.84 -27.86
CA TYR A 31 -6.75 -10.23 -28.65
C TYR A 31 -6.89 -10.48 -30.17
N GLY A 32 -7.97 -11.14 -30.58
CA GLY A 32 -8.38 -11.40 -31.96
C GLY A 32 -7.59 -12.47 -32.72
N SER A 33 -6.48 -12.96 -32.17
CA SER A 33 -5.69 -14.07 -32.72
C SER A 33 -4.61 -14.53 -31.73
N LYS A 34 -4.14 -15.77 -31.87
CA LYS A 34 -2.93 -16.29 -31.20
C LYS A 34 -1.72 -15.36 -31.35
N SER A 35 -1.50 -14.80 -32.54
CA SER A 35 -0.40 -13.83 -32.76
C SER A 35 -0.61 -12.52 -32.00
N GLY A 36 -1.85 -12.08 -31.79
CA GLY A 36 -2.17 -10.90 -31.00
C GLY A 36 -1.81 -11.11 -29.52
N VAL A 37 -2.12 -12.28 -28.98
CA VAL A 37 -1.74 -12.69 -27.62
C VAL A 37 -0.21 -12.68 -27.47
N VAL A 38 0.52 -13.29 -28.42
CA VAL A 38 1.99 -13.32 -28.42
C VAL A 38 2.59 -11.91 -28.49
N ASP A 39 2.06 -11.05 -29.37
CA ASP A 39 2.52 -9.65 -29.49
C ASP A 39 2.35 -8.89 -28.16
N GLU A 40 1.21 -9.05 -27.47
CA GLU A 40 0.99 -8.40 -26.18
C GLU A 40 1.81 -9.01 -25.05
N ALA A 41 2.00 -10.33 -25.03
CA ALA A 41 2.88 -11.00 -24.08
C ALA A 41 4.33 -10.50 -24.18
N ILE A 42 4.86 -10.36 -25.41
CA ILE A 42 6.21 -9.83 -25.63
C ILE A 42 6.32 -8.37 -25.18
N LYS A 43 5.32 -7.52 -25.50
CA LYS A 43 5.31 -6.13 -25.03
C LYS A 43 5.23 -6.05 -23.52
N THR A 44 4.41 -6.88 -22.89
CA THR A 44 4.28 -6.98 -21.43
C THR A 44 5.61 -7.41 -20.81
N LEU A 45 6.27 -8.44 -21.35
CA LEU A 45 7.62 -8.84 -20.92
C LEU A 45 8.62 -7.70 -21.05
N LYS A 46 8.57 -6.94 -22.15
CA LYS A 46 9.42 -5.76 -22.32
C LYS A 46 9.13 -4.71 -21.24
N ARG A 47 7.87 -4.33 -21.00
CA ARG A 47 7.48 -3.38 -19.93
C ARG A 47 7.93 -3.85 -18.55
N PHE A 48 7.84 -5.15 -18.29
CA PHE A 48 8.31 -5.75 -17.04
C PHE A 48 9.84 -5.62 -16.89
N LYS A 49 10.61 -5.90 -17.94
CA LYS A 49 12.08 -5.76 -17.95
C LYS A 49 12.56 -4.31 -18.00
N GLU A 50 11.75 -3.41 -18.54
CA GLU A 50 12.06 -1.99 -18.74
C GLU A 50 11.02 -1.12 -18.02
N PRO A 51 11.15 -0.93 -16.69
CA PRO A 51 10.17 -0.23 -15.85
C PRO A 51 9.73 1.13 -16.40
N TYR A 52 10.65 1.90 -17.01
CA TYR A 52 10.36 3.22 -17.57
C TYR A 52 9.30 3.23 -18.70
N LEU A 53 8.93 2.07 -19.23
CA LEU A 53 7.86 1.91 -20.23
C LEU A 53 6.47 1.67 -19.62
N GLY A 54 6.38 1.45 -18.30
CA GLY A 54 5.11 1.28 -17.60
C GLY A 54 4.45 2.61 -17.23
N THR A 55 3.22 2.53 -16.74
CA THR A 55 2.51 3.65 -16.12
C THR A 55 3.16 4.04 -14.80
N ILE A 56 2.90 5.26 -14.33
CA ILE A 56 3.43 5.73 -13.05
C ILE A 56 2.93 4.81 -11.93
N GLU A 57 1.65 4.45 -11.93
CA GLU A 57 1.00 3.62 -10.92
C GLU A 57 1.61 2.22 -10.84
N GLU A 58 1.84 1.57 -11.99
CA GLU A 58 2.54 0.29 -12.04
C GLU A 58 3.95 0.40 -11.45
N MET A 59 4.66 1.49 -11.75
CA MET A 59 6.01 1.70 -11.22
C MET A 59 6.03 1.98 -9.73
N TRP A 60 5.00 2.63 -9.20
CA TRP A 60 4.84 2.81 -7.76
C TRP A 60 4.64 1.47 -7.05
N CYS A 61 3.76 0.60 -7.57
CA CYS A 61 3.56 -0.74 -7.02
C CYS A 61 4.85 -1.56 -7.05
N ARG A 62 5.57 -1.54 -8.18
CA ARG A 62 6.86 -2.25 -8.30
C ARG A 62 7.95 -1.68 -7.41
N ALA A 63 8.07 -0.36 -7.30
CA ALA A 63 9.06 0.27 -6.43
C ALA A 63 8.82 -0.09 -4.96
N ARG A 64 7.56 -0.19 -4.53
CA ARG A 64 7.19 -0.72 -3.22
C ARG A 64 7.67 -2.16 -3.04
N ASP A 65 7.28 -3.06 -3.94
CA ASP A 65 7.50 -4.50 -3.76
C ASP A 65 8.95 -4.94 -4.03
N GLU A 66 9.60 -4.39 -5.07
CA GLU A 66 10.94 -4.78 -5.52
C GLU A 66 12.06 -4.01 -4.79
N LEU A 67 11.80 -2.78 -4.34
CA LEU A 67 12.81 -1.91 -3.72
C LEU A 67 12.51 -1.56 -2.26
N ASN A 68 11.45 -2.14 -1.68
CA ASN A 68 10.98 -1.86 -0.32
C ASN A 68 10.78 -0.36 -0.05
N MET A 69 10.26 0.38 -1.04
CA MET A 69 10.00 1.81 -0.88
C MET A 69 8.73 2.05 -0.06
N VAL A 70 8.72 3.16 0.68
CA VAL A 70 7.58 3.61 1.49
C VAL A 70 6.86 4.78 0.83
N LEU A 71 5.52 4.77 0.87
CA LEU A 71 4.72 5.93 0.48
C LEU A 71 4.68 6.90 1.68
N VAL A 72 5.35 8.03 1.51
CA VAL A 72 5.42 9.08 2.53
C VAL A 72 4.81 10.38 2.01
N GLY A 73 3.98 11.02 2.83
CA GLY A 73 3.45 12.35 2.53
C GLY A 73 4.57 13.38 2.41
N LYS A 74 4.50 14.30 1.43
CA LYS A 74 5.55 15.31 1.20
C LYS A 74 5.84 16.15 2.45
N THR A 75 4.81 16.55 3.19
CA THR A 75 4.96 17.32 4.44
C THR A 75 5.72 16.53 5.49
N THR A 76 5.33 15.27 5.72
CA THR A 76 6.00 14.34 6.63
C THR A 76 7.47 14.12 6.25
N PHE A 77 7.74 13.89 4.96
CA PHE A 77 9.10 13.74 4.45
C PHE A 77 9.96 15.00 4.68
N LEU A 78 9.42 16.18 4.42
CA LEU A 78 10.12 17.45 4.66
C LEU A 78 10.38 17.68 6.16
N SER A 79 9.46 17.29 7.03
CA SER A 79 9.66 17.37 8.49
C SER A 79 10.80 16.45 8.95
N TYR A 80 10.92 15.26 8.38
CA TYR A 80 12.05 14.35 8.64
C TYR A 80 13.39 14.96 8.21
N ILE A 81 13.49 15.48 6.98
CA ILE A 81 14.73 16.11 6.48
C ILE A 81 15.17 17.29 7.36
N LYS A 82 14.21 18.07 7.86
CA LYS A 82 14.49 19.25 8.69
C LYS A 82 14.74 18.91 10.17
N GLY A 83 14.66 17.63 10.56
CA GLY A 83 14.77 17.19 11.95
C GLY A 83 13.64 17.71 12.85
N LYS A 84 12.51 18.13 12.26
CA LYS A 84 11.39 18.75 12.97
C LYS A 84 10.35 17.70 13.34
N LYS A 85 10.70 16.84 14.31
CA LYS A 85 9.85 15.74 14.76
C LYS A 85 8.44 16.22 15.13
N GLU A 86 8.31 17.30 15.90
CA GLU A 86 7.01 17.85 16.33
C GLU A 86 6.10 18.30 15.18
N GLU A 87 6.67 18.73 14.04
CA GLU A 87 5.88 19.08 12.86
C GLU A 87 5.26 17.83 12.21
N VAL A 88 5.84 16.65 12.42
CA VAL A 88 5.24 15.39 11.96
C VAL A 88 3.97 15.09 12.73
N PHE A 89 3.90 15.38 14.03
CA PHE A 89 2.71 15.12 14.84
C PHE A 89 1.64 16.18 14.59
N SER A 90 2.02 17.46 14.58
CA SER A 90 1.04 18.56 14.44
C SER A 90 0.52 18.81 13.03
N LYS A 91 1.27 18.41 11.99
CA LYS A 91 0.90 18.63 10.57
C LYS A 91 0.77 17.32 9.80
N ASN A 92 0.51 16.22 10.50
CA ASN A 92 0.20 14.98 9.83
C ASN A 92 -1.15 15.09 9.10
N ILE A 93 -1.33 14.25 8.09
CA ILE A 93 -2.58 14.13 7.33
C ILE A 93 -3.21 12.74 7.55
N ALA A 94 -2.97 12.13 8.72
CA ALA A 94 -3.37 10.75 8.98
C ALA A 94 -4.88 10.57 8.84
N VAL A 95 -5.66 11.50 9.40
CA VAL A 95 -7.12 11.47 9.36
C VAL A 95 -7.60 11.58 7.93
N GLU A 96 -7.11 12.56 7.16
CA GLU A 96 -7.52 12.80 5.78
C GLU A 96 -7.19 11.61 4.87
N VAL A 97 -6.05 10.95 5.09
CA VAL A 97 -5.69 9.76 4.31
C VAL A 97 -6.59 8.57 4.70
N ILE A 98 -6.97 8.42 5.98
CA ILE A 98 -7.94 7.40 6.41
C ILE A 98 -9.33 7.68 5.81
N GLU A 99 -9.78 8.94 5.82
CA GLU A 99 -11.04 9.35 5.21
C GLU A 99 -11.05 9.04 3.71
N TRP A 100 -9.98 9.39 3.00
CA TRP A 100 -9.82 9.06 1.58
C TRP A 100 -9.83 7.55 1.32
N TYR A 101 -9.12 6.77 2.14
CA TYR A 101 -9.05 5.32 1.99
C TYR A 101 -10.41 4.64 2.23
N ASN A 102 -11.15 5.09 3.25
CA ASN A 102 -12.46 4.55 3.60
C ASN A 102 -13.61 5.11 2.75
N GLY A 103 -13.41 6.25 2.08
CA GLY A 103 -14.47 6.98 1.39
C GLY A 103 -15.54 7.53 2.35
N LYS A 104 -15.19 7.76 3.62
CA LYS A 104 -16.08 8.25 4.69
C LYS A 104 -15.39 9.38 5.42
N ARG A 105 -16.14 10.34 5.96
CA ARG A 105 -15.60 11.36 6.86
C ARG A 105 -15.47 10.82 8.29
N ILE A 106 -14.59 11.41 9.10
CA ILE A 106 -14.32 10.92 10.47
C ILE A 106 -15.55 11.00 11.38
N ASP A 107 -16.44 11.98 11.16
CA ASP A 107 -17.72 12.13 11.87
C ASP A 107 -18.75 11.05 11.49
N GLU A 108 -18.47 10.26 10.45
CA GLU A 108 -19.29 9.12 10.00
C GLU A 108 -18.69 7.76 10.41
N MET A 109 -17.49 7.76 11.00
CA MET A 109 -16.80 6.55 11.45
C MET A 109 -17.10 6.28 12.93
N ASN A 110 -17.03 5.02 13.33
CA ASN A 110 -16.77 4.63 14.72
C ASN A 110 -15.27 4.27 14.88
N LEU A 111 -14.81 4.03 16.11
CA LEU A 111 -13.41 3.71 16.36
C LEU A 111 -12.93 2.48 15.56
N GLU A 112 -13.78 1.47 15.41
CA GLU A 112 -13.45 0.25 14.66
C GLU A 112 -13.25 0.53 13.16
N ASP A 113 -14.11 1.34 12.55
CA ASP A 113 -13.98 1.80 11.16
C ASP A 113 -12.66 2.56 10.97
N PHE A 114 -12.33 3.44 11.92
CA PHE A 114 -11.09 4.21 11.91
C PHE A 114 -9.85 3.32 12.04
N LEU A 115 -9.85 2.36 12.97
CA LEU A 115 -8.74 1.42 13.18
C LEU A 115 -8.53 0.50 11.97
N ASN A 116 -9.62 0.08 11.29
CA ASN A 116 -9.51 -0.67 10.05
C ASN A 116 -8.94 0.16 8.91
N GLY A 117 -9.34 1.43 8.78
CA GLY A 117 -8.75 2.36 7.82
C GLY A 117 -7.27 2.61 8.08
N LEU A 118 -6.88 2.80 9.34
CA LEU A 118 -5.48 2.92 9.77
C LEU A 118 -4.68 1.66 9.43
N LYS A 119 -5.20 0.47 9.76
CA LYS A 119 -4.56 -0.79 9.38
C LYS A 119 -4.37 -0.91 7.86
N GLY A 120 -5.40 -0.60 7.08
CA GLY A 120 -5.36 -0.69 5.61
C GLY A 120 -4.33 0.25 5.01
N MET A 121 -4.42 1.54 5.35
CA MET A 121 -3.60 2.57 4.73
C MET A 121 -2.12 2.43 5.08
N TRP A 122 -1.76 2.06 6.31
CA TRP A 122 -0.35 1.90 6.67
C TRP A 122 0.27 0.63 6.10
N LYS A 123 -0.54 -0.37 5.74
CA LYS A 123 -0.10 -1.52 4.94
C LYS A 123 0.12 -1.14 3.47
N VAL A 124 -0.75 -0.30 2.90
CA VAL A 124 -0.54 0.30 1.56
C VAL A 124 0.75 1.11 1.55
N ALA A 125 0.98 1.92 2.58
CA ALA A 125 2.13 2.80 2.68
C ALA A 125 3.49 2.08 2.90
N ASN A 126 3.46 0.77 3.15
CA ASN A 126 4.63 -0.09 3.33
C ASN A 126 5.52 0.27 4.54
N TYR A 127 4.95 0.86 5.59
CA TYR A 127 5.69 1.09 6.85
C TYR A 127 5.85 -0.17 7.70
N PHE A 128 4.94 -1.14 7.52
CA PHE A 128 4.84 -2.35 8.32
C PHE A 128 4.55 -3.53 7.40
N TYR A 129 5.30 -4.63 7.56
CA TYR A 129 5.04 -5.85 6.77
C TYR A 129 3.79 -6.59 7.27
N ASN A 130 3.38 -6.38 8.52
CA ASN A 130 2.17 -6.98 9.08
C ASN A 130 1.53 -6.09 10.15
N ILE A 131 0.20 -5.95 10.06
CA ILE A 131 -0.62 -5.21 11.03
C ILE A 131 -1.83 -6.09 11.40
N GLU A 132 -1.94 -6.42 12.68
CA GLU A 132 -3.01 -7.27 13.25
C GLU A 132 -3.92 -6.40 14.10
N LEU A 133 -5.25 -6.55 13.94
CA LEU A 133 -6.25 -5.84 14.73
C LEU A 133 -7.19 -6.88 15.32
N GLU A 134 -7.31 -6.88 16.64
CA GLU A 134 -8.17 -7.77 17.40
C GLU A 134 -9.04 -6.96 18.35
N LYS A 135 -10.27 -7.43 18.60
CA LYS A 135 -11.18 -6.87 19.58
C LYS A 135 -11.58 -7.98 20.54
N ASN A 136 -11.39 -7.77 21.84
CA ASN A 136 -11.77 -8.76 22.83
C ASN A 136 -13.26 -8.66 23.21
N GLU A 137 -13.75 -9.62 24.00
CA GLU A 137 -15.15 -9.66 24.46
C GLU A 137 -15.58 -8.42 25.27
N LYS A 138 -14.62 -7.69 25.86
CA LYS A 138 -14.87 -6.45 26.60
C LYS A 138 -14.89 -5.21 25.70
N GLY A 139 -14.78 -5.39 24.38
CA GLY A 139 -14.73 -4.30 23.41
C GLY A 139 -13.39 -3.56 23.34
N ILE A 140 -12.35 -4.03 24.05
CA ILE A 140 -11.01 -3.43 24.00
C ILE A 140 -10.32 -3.87 22.73
N PHE A 141 -9.77 -2.92 21.99
CA PHE A 141 -9.01 -3.17 20.79
C PHE A 141 -7.53 -3.37 21.11
N GLN A 142 -6.90 -4.31 20.41
CA GLN A 142 -5.46 -4.46 20.36
C GLN A 142 -5.03 -4.39 18.90
N ILE A 143 -4.21 -3.40 18.56
CA ILE A 143 -3.58 -3.32 17.24
C ILE A 143 -2.08 -3.51 17.39
N LYS A 144 -1.51 -4.41 16.59
CA LYS A 144 -0.10 -4.77 16.59
C LYS A 144 0.51 -4.46 15.24
N PHE A 145 1.64 -3.77 15.27
CA PHE A 145 2.41 -3.39 14.10
C PHE A 145 3.75 -4.12 14.13
N ASN A 146 4.13 -4.76 13.02
CA ASN A 146 5.39 -5.47 12.87
C ASN A 146 6.22 -4.84 11.74
N HIS A 147 7.50 -4.63 12.01
CA HIS A 147 8.48 -4.06 11.08
C HIS A 147 9.86 -4.69 11.31
N ASP A 148 10.78 -4.49 10.39
CA ASP A 148 12.17 -4.99 10.43
C ASP A 148 13.18 -3.88 10.82
N LEU A 149 12.66 -2.76 11.34
CA LEU A 149 13.43 -1.59 11.77
C LEU A 149 13.75 -1.60 13.28
N THR A 150 14.37 -0.52 13.77
CA THR A 150 14.86 -0.38 15.14
C THR A 150 13.76 -0.11 16.17
N LYS A 151 14.07 -0.29 17.46
CA LYS A 151 13.19 0.09 18.57
C LYS A 151 12.78 1.57 18.55
N SER A 152 13.64 2.46 18.05
CA SER A 152 13.31 3.89 17.90
C SER A 152 12.20 4.13 16.87
N PHE A 153 12.11 3.28 15.84
CA PHE A 153 11.00 3.29 14.90
C PHE A 153 9.70 2.87 15.59
N SER A 154 9.73 1.81 16.42
CA SER A 154 8.59 1.39 17.23
C SER A 154 8.08 2.50 18.15
N ILE A 155 8.99 3.17 18.86
CA ILE A 155 8.66 4.28 19.77
C ILE A 155 8.00 5.40 19.00
N PHE A 156 8.62 5.83 17.90
CA PHE A 156 8.11 6.91 17.07
C PHE A 156 6.68 6.66 16.60
N TRP A 157 6.41 5.49 16.02
CA TRP A 157 5.09 5.18 15.49
C TRP A 157 4.05 4.92 16.56
N ALA A 158 4.43 4.34 17.70
CA ALA A 158 3.54 4.19 18.84
C ALA A 158 3.08 5.56 19.36
N GLU A 159 4.01 6.51 19.57
CA GLU A 159 3.71 7.89 19.96
C GLU A 159 2.81 8.57 18.92
N TYR A 160 3.11 8.38 17.63
CA TYR A 160 2.37 8.98 16.53
C TYR A 160 0.91 8.53 16.50
N PHE A 161 0.68 7.22 16.57
CA PHE A 161 -0.68 6.67 16.57
C PHE A 161 -1.43 6.93 17.87
N GLU A 162 -0.74 6.89 19.02
CA GLU A 162 -1.31 7.27 20.31
C GLU A 162 -1.85 8.70 20.28
N THR A 163 -1.09 9.63 19.69
CA THR A 163 -1.50 11.04 19.53
C THR A 163 -2.75 11.15 18.66
N ILE A 164 -2.73 10.54 17.47
CA ILE A 164 -3.88 10.59 16.55
C ILE A 164 -5.13 9.99 17.18
N LEU A 165 -5.01 8.87 17.88
CA LEU A 165 -6.14 8.22 18.53
C LEU A 165 -6.72 9.08 19.64
N ARG A 166 -5.88 9.66 20.51
CA ARG A 166 -6.35 10.53 21.61
C ARG A 166 -6.94 11.84 21.13
N ASP A 167 -6.41 12.41 20.05
CA ASP A 167 -6.88 13.69 19.52
C ASP A 167 -8.25 13.57 18.84
N ASN A 168 -8.61 12.37 18.36
CA ASN A 168 -9.83 12.15 17.58
C ASN A 168 -10.87 11.26 18.27
N TRP A 169 -10.48 10.50 19.30
CA TRP A 169 -11.35 9.54 19.97
C TRP A 169 -11.22 9.68 21.48
N ASN A 170 -12.36 9.62 22.19
CA ASN A 170 -12.37 9.57 23.66
C ASN A 170 -11.93 8.18 24.14
N CYS A 171 -10.63 7.92 24.11
CA CYS A 171 -10.07 6.61 24.39
C CYS A 171 -8.80 6.70 25.25
N LYS A 172 -8.55 5.62 26.00
CA LYS A 172 -7.26 5.36 26.63
C LYS A 172 -6.44 4.47 25.72
N VAL A 173 -5.23 4.90 25.41
CA VAL A 173 -4.25 4.15 24.62
C VAL A 173 -3.05 3.79 25.49
N ASN A 174 -2.71 2.51 25.56
CA ASN A 174 -1.55 2.00 26.29
C ASN A 174 -0.59 1.29 25.31
N PRO A 175 0.57 1.89 24.99
CA PRO A 175 1.54 1.30 24.08
C PRO A 175 2.43 0.25 24.77
N PHE A 176 2.76 -0.81 24.04
CA PHE A 176 3.76 -1.82 24.42
C PHE A 176 4.83 -1.91 23.33
N ILE A 177 6.06 -1.49 23.65
CA ILE A 177 7.15 -1.33 22.67
C ILE A 177 8.08 -2.54 22.69
N ARG A 178 8.40 -3.09 21.51
CA ARG A 178 9.45 -4.08 21.28
C ARG A 178 10.43 -3.58 20.20
N ASN A 179 11.47 -4.36 19.90
CA ASN A 179 12.48 -3.94 18.92
C ASN A 179 11.91 -3.81 17.51
N GLU A 180 11.16 -4.82 17.07
CA GLU A 180 10.65 -4.97 15.69
C GLU A 180 9.11 -4.99 15.64
N SER A 181 8.48 -4.55 16.73
CA SER A 181 7.03 -4.44 16.82
C SER A 181 6.60 -3.52 17.95
N PHE A 182 5.36 -3.07 17.89
CA PHE A 182 4.67 -2.48 19.01
C PHE A 182 3.17 -2.79 18.96
N TYR A 183 2.53 -2.64 20.11
CA TYR A 183 1.10 -2.87 20.29
C TYR A 183 0.48 -1.63 20.90
N LEU A 184 -0.74 -1.30 20.49
CA LEU A 184 -1.57 -0.32 21.17
C LEU A 184 -2.80 -1.04 21.71
N ILE A 185 -2.99 -0.98 23.03
CA ILE A 185 -4.23 -1.41 23.68
C ILE A 185 -5.12 -0.19 23.84
N ILE A 186 -6.30 -0.22 23.22
CA ILE A 186 -7.19 0.92 23.05
C ILE A 186 -8.55 0.60 23.69
N GLU A 187 -8.94 1.43 24.64
CA GLU A 187 -10.18 1.31 25.42
C GLU A 187 -10.97 2.61 25.28
N GLU A 188 -12.19 2.54 24.71
CA GLU A 188 -13.09 3.70 24.68
C GLU A 188 -13.54 4.06 26.10
N ILE A 189 -13.52 5.36 26.38
CA ILE A 189 -14.02 5.92 27.63
C ILE A 189 -15.45 6.37 27.34
N LEU A 190 -16.42 5.69 27.96
CA LEU A 190 -17.83 6.06 27.90
C LEU A 190 -18.14 7.28 28.78
#